data_AF-A0A7C3UWX5-F1
#
_entry.id   AF-A0A7C3UWX5-F1
#
_cell.length_a   1.000
_cell.length_b   1.000
_cell.length_c   1.000
_cell.angle_alpha   90.00
_cell.angle_beta   90.00
_cell.angle_gamma   90.00
#
_symmetry.space_group_name_H-M   'P 1'
#
loop_
_entity.id
_entity.type
_entity.pdbx_description
1 polymer ?
#
loop_
_entity_poly.entity_id
_entity_poly.type
_entity_poly.pdbx_seq_one_letter_code
_entity_poly.pdbx_strand_id
1 'polypeptide(L)'
;DLRHLPLVTIDSESARDFDDGVCVEKHPGGGYTLYVAIADVAHYVKPGSALDQEAYRRGTSVYFPQRAVHMLPPRLSTRICSLNPDEDRLAVVVALAYDRRGRLKDYRFSRAVVHNHARLTYTLVQKLLADKDRHLRRQYRPFLKMLGWMGELCQRLREQRYLRGSLLMSIPAAEVVLDDRGWPVDIRRIDHLLAHQVIEEFMIAANEAVALELGEPSLFRVHDPPDPAKMEAFRAFCRSLGFNLPKQANRDPWVLRDFLEEVNQTELAPMVQLMLLRSLKQARYSGVNRGHYGLASEWYTHFTSPIRRYPDLMVHRLLIARLKKRGSPAPPDPEELEEAARHLSERERRAIEAEREMLARMQVRCLAHRVNEEFHGLITGVTPFGFFVSLEEIFADGLVRLVDLPDDYYKYDESCQRLLGRRHRRSFQLGDAVRVKVAQVDIKRRHVNLSLVTKEKNEGHAARPPETG
;
A
#
# COMPACT_ATOMS: atom_id res chain seq x y z
N ASP A 1 -8.40 -6.28 31.47
CA ASP A 1 -7.14 -5.53 31.60
C ASP A 1 -6.06 -6.30 30.84
N LEU A 2 -5.42 -5.66 29.86
CA LEU A 2 -4.39 -6.26 29.01
C LEU A 2 -3.05 -5.50 29.10
N ARG A 3 -2.88 -4.66 30.14
CA ARG A 3 -1.64 -3.87 30.34
C ARG A 3 -0.40 -4.71 30.62
N HIS A 4 -0.55 -6.00 30.95
CA HIS A 4 0.55 -6.92 31.17
C HIS A 4 1.13 -7.49 29.86
N LEU A 5 0.41 -7.38 28.74
CA LEU A 5 0.91 -7.84 27.44
C LEU A 5 1.97 -6.84 26.94
N PRO A 6 3.14 -7.31 26.44
CA PRO A 6 4.23 -6.45 25.98
C PRO A 6 3.92 -5.83 24.60
N LEU A 7 2.81 -5.12 24.50
CA LEU A 7 2.33 -4.46 23.30
C LEU A 7 3.34 -3.41 22.82
N VAL A 8 3.60 -3.37 21.52
CA VAL A 8 4.45 -2.35 20.89
C VAL A 8 3.73 -1.73 19.70
N THR A 9 4.06 -0.48 19.38
CA THR A 9 3.68 0.16 18.12
C THR A 9 4.87 0.16 17.16
N ILE A 10 4.62 0.00 15.85
CA ILE A 10 5.68 0.00 14.82
C ILE A 10 5.21 0.89 13.66
N ASP A 11 5.82 2.07 13.54
CA ASP A 11 5.40 3.10 12.60
C ASP A 11 6.59 3.77 11.91
N SER A 12 6.34 4.76 11.05
CA SER A 12 7.43 5.62 10.57
C SER A 12 7.98 6.52 11.68
N GLU A 13 9.20 7.01 11.49
CA GLU A 13 9.87 7.96 12.39
C GLU A 13 9.04 9.25 12.57
N SER A 14 8.39 9.69 11.50
CA SER A 14 7.58 10.91 11.45
C SER A 14 6.19 10.75 12.07
N ALA A 15 5.67 9.53 12.20
CA ALA A 15 4.33 9.26 12.73
C ALA A 15 4.12 9.81 14.14
N ARG A 16 2.89 10.26 14.41
CA ARG A 16 2.45 10.83 15.69
C ARG A 16 1.07 10.32 16.15
N ASP A 17 0.36 9.64 15.26
CA ASP A 17 -0.97 9.05 15.42
C ASP A 17 -0.86 7.52 15.32
N PHE A 18 -0.66 6.84 16.46
CA PHE A 18 -0.50 5.39 16.51
C PHE A 18 -1.86 4.73 16.70
N ASP A 19 -2.43 4.23 15.61
CA ASP A 19 -3.73 3.54 15.59
C ASP A 19 -3.65 2.14 16.20
N ASP A 20 -2.57 1.42 15.91
CA ASP A 20 -2.44 -0.01 16.18
C ASP A 20 -1.21 -0.34 17.02
N GLY A 21 -1.39 -1.29 17.93
CA GLY A 21 -0.34 -1.93 18.70
C GLY A 21 -0.45 -3.43 18.56
N VAL A 22 0.70 -4.11 18.54
CA VAL A 22 0.78 -5.54 18.27
C VAL A 22 1.59 -6.27 19.33
N CYS A 23 1.18 -7.50 19.62
CA CYS A 23 1.89 -8.43 20.48
C CYS A 23 1.69 -9.85 19.96
N VAL A 24 2.74 -10.67 19.96
CA VAL A 24 2.65 -12.08 19.58
C VAL A 24 3.16 -12.95 20.72
N GLU A 25 2.38 -13.97 21.08
CA GLU A 25 2.79 -15.03 21.97
C GLU A 25 2.93 -16.34 21.20
N LYS A 26 3.95 -17.13 21.52
CA LYS A 26 4.14 -18.47 20.96
C LYS A 26 3.90 -19.53 22.03
N HIS A 27 3.02 -20.48 21.72
CA HIS A 27 2.57 -21.50 22.66
C HIS A 27 3.41 -22.79 22.59
N PRO A 28 3.43 -23.60 23.67
CA PRO A 28 3.88 -24.99 23.61
C PRO A 28 3.14 -25.74 22.48
N GLY A 29 3.86 -26.49 21.66
CA GLY A 29 3.29 -27.06 20.44
C GLY A 29 3.29 -26.11 19.24
N GLY A 30 3.90 -24.92 19.35
CA GLY A 30 4.32 -24.03 18.27
C GLY A 30 3.22 -23.23 17.57
N GLY A 31 2.01 -23.20 18.11
CA GLY A 31 0.97 -22.25 17.69
C GLY A 31 1.29 -20.83 18.17
N TYR A 32 0.52 -19.86 17.69
CA TYR A 32 0.69 -18.44 18.01
C TYR A 32 -0.63 -17.83 18.47
N THR A 33 -0.55 -16.82 19.34
CA THR A 33 -1.62 -15.84 19.50
C THR A 33 -1.11 -14.48 19.11
N LEU A 34 -1.76 -13.88 18.11
CA LEU A 34 -1.56 -12.50 17.71
C LEU A 34 -2.60 -11.63 18.40
N TYR A 35 -2.16 -10.61 19.11
CA TYR A 35 -2.98 -9.55 19.66
C TYR A 35 -2.78 -8.30 18.80
N VAL A 36 -3.88 -7.78 18.26
CA VAL A 36 -3.94 -6.48 17.58
C VAL A 36 -4.83 -5.57 18.39
N ALA A 37 -4.24 -4.56 19.03
CA ALA A 37 -4.94 -3.56 19.81
C ALA A 37 -5.10 -2.30 18.99
N ILE A 38 -6.34 -1.89 18.72
CA ILE A 38 -6.65 -0.68 17.94
C ILE A 38 -7.22 0.40 18.85
N ALA A 39 -6.78 1.64 18.70
CA ALA A 39 -7.28 2.80 19.43
C ALA A 39 -8.82 2.84 19.47
N ASP A 40 -9.40 2.93 20.67
CA ASP A 40 -10.86 2.93 20.87
C ASP A 40 -11.46 4.32 20.61
N VAL A 41 -11.41 4.76 19.35
CA VAL A 41 -11.92 6.07 18.93
C VAL A 41 -13.44 6.17 19.16
N ALA A 42 -14.18 5.07 19.02
CA ALA A 42 -15.62 4.99 19.31
C ALA A 42 -15.96 5.30 20.78
N HIS A 43 -14.99 5.15 21.70
CA HIS A 43 -15.14 5.65 23.06
C HIS A 43 -15.30 7.17 23.11
N TYR A 44 -14.49 7.90 22.35
CA TYR A 44 -14.39 9.36 22.42
C TYR A 44 -15.31 10.08 21.43
N VAL A 45 -15.53 9.50 20.24
CA VAL A 45 -16.33 10.09 19.17
C VAL A 45 -17.69 9.38 19.11
N LYS A 46 -18.70 9.97 19.76
CA LYS A 46 -20.05 9.41 19.84
C LYS A 46 -20.89 9.69 18.59
N PRO A 47 -21.71 8.73 18.11
CA PRO A 47 -22.63 8.96 16.99
C PRO A 47 -23.44 10.24 17.18
N GLY A 48 -23.56 11.05 16.14
CA GLY A 48 -24.34 12.29 16.12
C GLY A 48 -23.67 13.50 16.80
N SER A 49 -22.54 13.33 17.49
CA SER A 49 -21.79 14.45 18.07
C SER A 49 -21.17 15.36 17.00
N ALA A 50 -20.79 16.59 17.36
CA ALA A 50 -20.11 17.50 16.44
C ALA A 50 -18.78 16.91 15.90
N LEU A 51 -18.06 16.15 16.74
CA LEU A 51 -16.84 15.44 16.33
C LEU A 51 -17.13 14.37 15.28
N ASP A 52 -18.22 13.63 15.47
CA ASP A 52 -18.65 12.58 14.55
C ASP A 52 -19.07 13.13 13.19
N GLN A 53 -19.90 14.16 13.18
CA GLN A 53 -20.33 14.84 11.95
C GLN A 53 -19.13 15.40 11.17
N GLU A 54 -18.17 16.02 11.87
CA GLU A 54 -16.95 16.52 11.24
C GLU A 54 -16.06 15.40 10.70
N ALA A 55 -15.89 14.31 11.46
CA ALA A 55 -15.13 13.14 11.04
C ALA A 55 -15.76 12.48 9.80
N TYR A 56 -17.09 12.35 9.77
CA TYR A 56 -17.83 11.84 8.62
C TYR A 56 -17.69 12.74 7.40
N ARG A 57 -17.80 14.07 7.61
CA ARG A 57 -17.64 15.07 6.53
C ARG A 57 -16.26 15.00 5.88
N ARG A 58 -15.20 14.78 6.68
CA ARG A 58 -13.83 14.59 6.18
C ARG A 58 -13.64 13.21 5.55
N GLY A 59 -14.18 12.16 6.18
CA GLY A 59 -14.11 10.76 5.76
C GLY A 59 -12.76 10.09 6.01
N THR A 60 -11.65 10.78 5.73
CA THR A 60 -10.28 10.30 5.94
C THR A 60 -9.32 11.45 6.26
N SER A 61 -8.21 11.14 6.92
CA SER A 61 -7.03 12.02 6.97
C SER A 61 -6.38 12.12 5.59
N VAL A 62 -5.69 13.24 5.33
CA VAL A 62 -4.91 13.49 4.10
C VAL A 62 -3.47 13.83 4.47
N TYR A 63 -2.49 13.14 3.91
CA TYR A 63 -1.08 13.22 4.27
C TYR A 63 -0.26 13.91 3.17
N PHE A 64 0.03 15.20 3.35
CA PHE A 64 0.98 15.90 2.48
C PHE A 64 2.40 15.83 3.07
N PRO A 65 3.46 15.92 2.24
CA PRO A 65 4.85 15.89 2.72
C PRO A 65 5.16 16.88 3.84
N GLN A 66 4.57 18.07 3.81
CA GLN A 66 4.80 19.12 4.81
C GLN A 66 3.83 19.07 6.01
N ARG A 67 2.65 18.46 5.85
CA ARG A 67 1.61 18.47 6.88
C ARG A 67 0.56 17.40 6.65
N ALA A 68 0.01 16.88 7.74
CA ALA A 68 -1.21 16.08 7.71
C ALA A 68 -2.46 16.95 7.98
N VAL A 69 -3.53 16.71 7.22
CA VAL A 69 -4.88 17.20 7.51
C VAL A 69 -5.64 16.04 8.14
N HIS A 70 -5.63 15.97 9.46
CA HIS A 70 -6.24 14.85 10.19
C HIS A 70 -7.77 14.84 10.10
N MET A 71 -8.36 13.64 10.09
CA MET A 71 -9.81 13.46 10.22
C MET A 71 -10.32 13.96 11.58
N LEU A 72 -9.57 13.67 12.65
CA LEU A 72 -9.89 14.08 14.01
C LEU A 72 -8.98 15.23 14.48
N PRO A 73 -9.40 16.04 15.47
CA PRO A 73 -8.55 17.06 16.06
C PRO A 73 -7.26 16.47 16.64
N PRO A 74 -6.10 17.15 16.55
CA PRO A 74 -4.81 16.66 17.05
C PRO A 74 -4.83 16.20 18.52
N ARG A 75 -5.64 16.84 19.37
CA ARG A 75 -5.80 16.44 20.79
C ARG A 75 -6.37 15.03 20.96
N LEU A 76 -7.16 14.54 19.99
CA LEU A 76 -7.63 13.17 19.97
C LEU A 76 -6.64 12.28 19.20
N SER A 77 -6.30 12.65 17.96
CA SER A 77 -5.54 11.78 17.06
C SER A 77 -4.11 11.50 17.52
N THR A 78 -3.41 12.48 18.09
CA THR A 78 -1.98 12.37 18.48
C THR A 78 -1.75 12.20 19.97
N ARG A 79 -2.82 12.26 20.78
CA ARG A 79 -2.73 12.15 22.24
C ARG A 79 -3.64 11.06 22.78
N ILE A 80 -4.92 11.38 23.00
CA ILE A 80 -5.82 10.55 23.80
C ILE A 80 -6.15 9.22 23.11
N CYS A 81 -6.34 9.21 21.80
CA CYS A 81 -6.60 7.98 21.04
C CYS A 81 -5.30 7.25 20.69
N SER A 82 -4.24 8.00 20.38
CA SER A 82 -2.94 7.44 19.98
C SER A 82 -2.41 6.50 21.06
N LEU A 83 -1.96 5.32 20.66
CA LEU A 83 -1.30 4.34 21.51
C LEU A 83 0.13 4.78 21.86
N ASN A 84 0.27 5.91 22.55
CA ASN A 84 1.55 6.50 22.92
C ASN A 84 2.35 5.58 23.87
N PRO A 85 3.69 5.56 23.75
CA PRO A 85 4.54 4.72 24.59
C PRO A 85 4.44 5.11 26.07
N ASP A 86 4.57 4.11 26.93
CA ASP A 86 4.56 4.20 28.40
C ASP A 86 3.27 4.79 28.98
N GLU A 87 2.16 4.71 28.24
CA GLU A 87 0.85 5.20 28.68
C GLU A 87 -0.26 4.14 28.57
N ASP A 88 -1.18 4.19 29.53
CA ASP A 88 -2.41 3.39 29.49
C ASP A 88 -3.40 3.97 28.47
N ARG A 89 -4.01 3.09 27.67
CA ARG A 89 -4.92 3.46 26.59
C ARG A 89 -6.11 2.52 26.45
N LEU A 90 -7.23 3.09 26.01
CA LEU A 90 -8.41 2.32 25.64
C LEU A 90 -8.23 1.77 24.22
N ALA A 91 -8.42 0.47 24.07
CA ALA A 91 -8.31 -0.21 22.79
C ALA A 91 -9.46 -1.20 22.56
N VAL A 92 -9.81 -1.39 21.30
CA VAL A 92 -10.56 -2.55 20.81
C VAL A 92 -9.53 -3.57 20.35
N VAL A 93 -9.49 -4.72 21.03
CA VAL A 93 -8.46 -5.74 20.84
C VAL A 93 -9.03 -6.95 20.12
N VAL A 94 -8.32 -7.39 19.09
CA VAL A 94 -8.53 -8.64 18.35
C VAL A 94 -7.44 -9.62 18.77
N ALA A 95 -7.83 -10.75 19.35
CA ALA A 95 -6.93 -11.85 19.67
C ALA A 95 -7.16 -13.00 18.69
N LEU A 96 -6.13 -13.39 17.95
CA LEU A 96 -6.19 -14.36 16.86
C LEU A 96 -5.28 -15.54 17.18
N ALA A 97 -5.85 -16.73 17.32
CA ALA A 97 -5.11 -17.96 17.60
C ALA A 97 -4.81 -18.71 16.31
N TYR A 98 -3.54 -19.05 16.10
CA TYR A 98 -3.04 -19.74 14.91
C TYR A 98 -2.37 -21.07 15.27
N ASP A 99 -2.49 -22.05 14.37
CA ASP A 99 -1.64 -23.25 14.43
C ASP A 99 -0.20 -22.99 13.94
N ARG A 100 0.65 -24.02 14.03
CA ARG A 100 2.06 -23.97 13.58
C ARG A 100 2.25 -23.56 12.11
N ARG A 101 1.21 -23.72 11.28
CA ARG A 101 1.23 -23.43 9.84
C ARG A 101 0.63 -22.07 9.50
N GLY A 102 0.22 -21.29 10.51
CA GLY A 102 -0.42 -19.99 10.31
C GLY A 102 -1.89 -20.06 9.93
N ARG A 103 -2.57 -21.20 10.15
CA ARG A 103 -4.03 -21.28 9.92
C ARG A 103 -4.77 -20.82 11.16
N LEU A 104 -5.72 -19.90 10.97
CA LEU A 104 -6.57 -19.38 12.04
C LEU A 104 -7.39 -20.51 12.67
N LYS A 105 -7.45 -20.55 14.00
CA LYS A 105 -8.15 -21.57 14.79
C LYS A 105 -9.28 -21.01 15.64
N ASP A 106 -9.04 -19.86 16.24
CA ASP A 106 -10.01 -19.16 17.08
C ASP A 106 -9.73 -17.67 17.02
N TYR A 107 -10.74 -16.85 17.28
CA TYR A 107 -10.60 -15.41 17.41
C TYR A 107 -11.50 -14.87 18.52
N ARG A 108 -11.07 -13.80 19.17
CA ARG A 108 -11.84 -13.12 20.23
C ARG A 108 -11.69 -11.62 20.11
N PHE A 109 -12.78 -10.91 20.39
CA PHE A 109 -12.82 -9.46 20.42
C PHE A 109 -13.16 -8.96 21.81
N SER A 110 -12.49 -7.89 22.24
CA SER A 110 -12.79 -7.27 23.54
C SER A 110 -12.46 -5.79 23.51
N ARG A 111 -13.14 -5.01 24.36
CA ARG A 111 -12.62 -3.70 24.76
C ARG A 111 -11.70 -3.89 25.95
N ALA A 112 -10.53 -3.25 25.91
CA ALA A 112 -9.51 -3.41 26.92
C ALA A 112 -8.84 -2.08 27.26
N VAL A 113 -8.18 -2.07 28.42
CA VAL A 113 -7.10 -1.13 28.71
C VAL A 113 -5.79 -1.84 28.38
N VAL A 114 -4.94 -1.20 27.59
CA VAL A 114 -3.62 -1.67 27.18
C VAL A 114 -2.54 -0.67 27.61
N HIS A 115 -1.29 -1.12 27.64
CA HIS A 115 -0.12 -0.29 27.91
C HIS A 115 0.87 -0.49 26.77
N ASN A 116 1.25 0.59 26.06
CA ASN A 116 2.26 0.49 25.00
C ASN A 116 3.66 0.48 25.64
N HIS A 117 4.33 -0.66 25.59
CA HIS A 117 5.64 -0.86 26.22
C HIS A 117 6.80 -0.31 25.38
N ALA A 118 6.61 -0.06 24.09
CA ALA A 118 7.60 0.59 23.26
C ALA A 118 7.00 1.13 21.96
N ARG A 119 7.41 2.35 21.61
CA ARG A 119 7.32 2.84 20.23
C ARG A 119 8.55 2.40 19.47
N LEU A 120 8.36 1.59 18.43
CA LEU A 120 9.40 1.17 17.50
C LEU A 120 9.18 1.81 16.12
N THR A 121 10.19 1.77 15.27
CA THR A 121 10.07 2.20 13.87
C THR A 121 10.32 1.05 12.91
N TYR A 122 9.80 1.15 11.69
CA TYR A 122 10.04 0.15 10.64
C TYR A 122 11.53 -0.08 10.40
N THR A 123 12.33 0.99 10.35
CA THR A 123 13.79 0.89 10.15
C THR A 123 14.49 0.22 11.34
N LEU A 124 14.05 0.50 12.57
CA LEU A 124 14.57 -0.15 13.77
C LEU A 124 14.26 -1.65 13.77
N VAL A 125 13.01 -2.03 13.49
CA VAL A 125 12.60 -3.44 13.47
C VAL A 125 13.31 -4.21 12.36
N GLN A 126 13.52 -3.59 11.19
CA GLN A 126 14.35 -4.16 10.13
C GLN A 126 15.78 -4.45 10.62
N LYS A 127 16.43 -3.48 11.27
CA LYS A 127 17.79 -3.67 11.82
C LYS A 127 17.85 -4.76 12.89
N LEU A 128 16.81 -4.90 13.70
CA LEU A 128 16.72 -5.92 14.74
C LEU A 128 16.53 -7.33 14.17
N LEU A 129 15.66 -7.50 13.18
CA LEU A 129 15.24 -8.80 12.66
C LEU A 129 16.07 -9.29 11.47
N ALA A 130 16.26 -8.44 10.46
CA ALA A 130 16.93 -8.80 9.22
C ALA A 130 18.45 -8.58 9.30
N ASP A 131 18.88 -7.35 9.63
CA ASP A 131 20.30 -6.98 9.62
C ASP A 131 21.04 -7.53 10.86
N LYS A 132 20.28 -7.91 11.89
CA LYS A 132 20.75 -8.45 13.16
C LYS A 132 21.82 -7.58 13.85
N ASP A 133 21.59 -6.26 13.85
CA ASP A 133 22.50 -5.27 14.47
C ASP A 133 22.79 -5.62 15.93
N ARG A 134 24.07 -5.84 16.27
CA ARG A 134 24.48 -6.31 17.60
C ARG A 134 24.22 -5.29 18.71
N HIS A 135 24.36 -4.00 18.43
CA HIS A 135 24.20 -2.95 19.43
C HIS A 135 22.72 -2.75 19.76
N LEU A 136 21.89 -2.58 18.72
CA LEU A 136 20.44 -2.42 18.89
C LEU A 136 19.80 -3.65 19.53
N ARG A 137 20.25 -4.86 19.19
CA ARG A 137 19.75 -6.09 19.82
C ARG A 137 20.05 -6.18 21.32
N ARG A 138 21.15 -5.57 21.80
CA ARG A 138 21.41 -5.49 23.25
C ARG A 138 20.44 -4.52 23.93
N GLN A 139 20.20 -3.36 23.31
CA GLN A 139 19.30 -2.33 23.83
C GLN A 139 17.84 -2.81 23.87
N TYR A 140 17.35 -3.43 22.81
CA TYR A 140 15.96 -3.89 22.68
C TYR A 140 15.77 -5.37 23.06
N ARG A 141 16.68 -5.92 23.87
CA ARG A 141 16.69 -7.34 24.28
C ARG A 141 15.34 -7.85 24.81
N PRO A 142 14.57 -7.09 25.62
CA PRO A 142 13.27 -7.55 26.11
C PRO A 142 12.27 -7.90 25.01
N PHE A 143 12.30 -7.18 23.88
CA PHE A 143 11.34 -7.35 22.78
C PHE A 143 11.80 -8.34 21.71
N LEU A 144 13.08 -8.70 21.66
CA LEU A 144 13.65 -9.52 20.59
C LEU A 144 12.94 -10.86 20.39
N LYS A 145 12.53 -11.51 21.49
CA LYS A 145 11.85 -12.80 21.42
C LYS A 145 10.49 -12.66 20.73
N MET A 146 9.72 -11.66 21.14
CA MET A 146 8.42 -11.34 20.55
C MET A 146 8.57 -10.91 19.08
N LEU A 147 9.49 -9.99 18.78
CA LEU A 147 9.74 -9.55 17.40
C LEU A 147 10.16 -10.72 16.49
N GLY A 148 10.94 -11.67 17.01
CA GLY A 148 11.29 -12.91 16.30
C GLY A 148 10.05 -13.74 15.96
N TRP A 149 9.14 -13.93 16.93
CA TRP A 149 7.87 -14.61 16.69
C TRP A 149 6.96 -13.86 15.72
N MET A 150 6.99 -12.52 15.72
CA MET A 150 6.25 -11.71 14.76
C MET A 150 6.73 -11.96 13.33
N GLY A 151 8.06 -12.00 13.12
CA GLY A 151 8.64 -12.35 11.83
C GLY A 151 8.28 -13.77 11.36
N GLU A 152 8.35 -14.76 12.26
CA GLU A 152 7.94 -16.13 11.97
C GLU A 152 6.45 -16.22 11.58
N LEU A 153 5.56 -15.58 12.35
CA LEU A 153 4.13 -15.60 12.07
C LEU A 153 3.81 -14.87 10.77
N CYS A 154 4.42 -13.71 10.52
CA CYS A 154 4.29 -12.96 9.26
C CYS A 154 4.59 -13.85 8.05
N GLN A 155 5.69 -14.60 8.08
CA GLN A 155 6.03 -15.53 7.00
C GLN A 155 4.93 -16.58 6.78
N ARG A 156 4.40 -17.17 7.85
CA ARG A 156 3.31 -18.16 7.76
C ARG A 156 2.02 -17.57 7.20
N LEU A 157 1.64 -16.36 7.63
CA LEU A 157 0.44 -15.68 7.11
C LEU A 157 0.59 -15.36 5.62
N ARG A 158 1.77 -14.89 5.19
CA ARG A 158 2.09 -14.70 3.77
C ARG A 158 1.99 -15.98 2.98
N GLU A 159 2.55 -17.08 3.48
CA GLU A 159 2.44 -18.41 2.84
C GLU A 159 0.95 -18.80 2.67
N GLN A 160 0.10 -18.63 3.69
CA GLN A 160 -1.33 -18.94 3.59
C GLN A 160 -2.06 -18.07 2.56
N ARG A 161 -1.80 -16.76 2.54
CA ARG A 161 -2.40 -15.83 1.55
C ARG A 161 -1.93 -16.12 0.13
N TYR A 162 -0.66 -16.46 -0.02
CA TYR A 162 -0.08 -16.86 -1.29
C TYR A 162 -0.77 -18.14 -1.82
N LEU A 163 -0.96 -19.16 -0.97
CA LEU A 163 -1.67 -20.38 -1.33
C LEU A 163 -3.14 -20.14 -1.70
N ARG A 164 -3.75 -19.10 -1.12
CA ARG A 164 -5.12 -18.65 -1.43
C ARG A 164 -5.24 -17.83 -2.72
N GLY A 165 -4.13 -17.47 -3.36
CA GLY A 165 -4.11 -16.70 -4.61
C GLY A 165 -4.04 -15.18 -4.43
N SER A 166 -3.60 -14.67 -3.27
CA SER A 166 -3.41 -13.24 -3.06
C SER A 166 -2.32 -12.68 -3.98
N LEU A 167 -2.54 -11.48 -4.52
CA LEU A 167 -1.55 -10.80 -5.36
C LEU A 167 -0.53 -10.08 -4.48
N LEU A 168 0.64 -10.69 -4.28
CA LEU A 168 1.75 -10.12 -3.51
C LEU A 168 2.63 -9.27 -4.44
N MET A 169 2.23 -8.01 -4.66
CA MET A 169 3.01 -7.04 -5.45
C MET A 169 3.86 -6.16 -4.53
N SER A 170 5.05 -5.77 -4.99
CA SER A 170 5.94 -4.85 -4.29
C SER A 170 6.21 -3.66 -5.19
N ILE A 171 5.40 -2.62 -5.03
CA ILE A 171 5.52 -1.40 -5.82
C ILE A 171 6.30 -0.39 -5.00
N PRO A 172 7.43 0.15 -5.51
CA PRO A 172 8.19 1.16 -4.79
C PRO A 172 7.35 2.42 -4.59
N ALA A 173 7.47 3.03 -3.41
CA ALA A 173 6.85 4.30 -3.09
C ALA A 173 7.88 5.43 -3.10
N ALA A 174 7.41 6.67 -3.25
CA ALA A 174 8.24 7.88 -3.22
C ALA A 174 8.13 8.59 -1.86
N GLU A 175 9.27 9.01 -1.29
CA GLU A 175 9.33 9.93 -0.18
C GLU A 175 9.93 11.26 -0.62
N VAL A 176 9.26 12.36 -0.30
CA VAL A 176 9.82 13.70 -0.52
C VAL A 176 10.66 14.09 0.68
N VAL A 177 11.94 14.36 0.46
CA VAL A 177 12.85 14.89 1.48
C VAL A 177 12.79 16.41 1.42
N LEU A 178 12.50 17.02 2.57
CA LEU A 178 12.38 18.46 2.72
C LEU A 178 13.57 19.01 3.51
N ASP A 179 14.02 20.23 3.18
CA ASP A 179 14.93 21.00 4.02
C ASP A 179 14.21 21.65 5.22
N ASP A 180 14.96 22.36 6.08
CA ASP A 180 14.43 23.05 7.26
C ASP A 180 13.40 24.16 6.92
N ARG A 181 13.40 24.64 5.68
CA ARG A 181 12.47 25.64 5.16
C ARG A 181 11.24 24.99 4.49
N GLY A 182 11.19 23.66 4.43
CA GLY A 182 10.13 22.90 3.81
C GLY A 182 10.25 22.78 2.28
N TRP A 183 11.40 23.08 1.68
CA TRP A 183 11.61 22.91 0.23
C TRP A 183 12.02 21.47 -0.11
N PRO A 184 11.48 20.87 -1.18
CA PRO A 184 11.89 19.54 -1.62
C PRO A 184 13.30 19.58 -2.20
N VAL A 185 14.22 18.85 -1.57
CA VAL A 185 15.63 18.75 -1.97
C VAL A 185 15.97 17.42 -2.64
N ASP A 186 15.18 16.40 -2.34
CA ASP A 186 15.39 15.04 -2.85
C ASP A 186 14.07 14.25 -2.83
N ILE A 187 13.99 13.20 -3.67
CA ILE A 187 12.83 12.31 -3.73
C ILE A 187 13.34 10.88 -3.80
N ARG A 188 13.19 10.20 -2.66
CA ARG A 188 13.78 8.89 -2.43
C ARG A 188 12.78 7.80 -2.67
N ARG A 189 13.28 6.65 -3.12
CA ARG A 189 12.54 5.42 -3.12
C ARG A 189 12.44 4.87 -1.70
N ILE A 190 11.23 4.55 -1.26
CA ILE A 190 10.98 3.77 -0.05
C ILE A 190 10.86 2.31 -0.44
N ASP A 191 11.73 1.49 0.15
CA ASP A 191 11.65 0.04 0.01
C ASP A 191 10.68 -0.58 1.01
N HIS A 192 10.00 -1.63 0.56
CA HIS A 192 9.05 -2.37 1.37
C HIS A 192 9.74 -3.41 2.27
N LEU A 193 10.29 -2.93 3.39
CA LEU A 193 10.99 -3.72 4.43
C LEU A 193 10.16 -4.87 5.04
N LEU A 194 10.83 -5.84 5.67
CA LEU A 194 10.17 -6.92 6.43
C LEU A 194 9.27 -6.37 7.53
N ALA A 195 9.69 -5.29 8.19
CA ALA A 195 8.91 -4.66 9.25
C ALA A 195 7.54 -4.14 8.74
N HIS A 196 7.48 -3.60 7.52
CA HIS A 196 6.21 -3.19 6.91
C HIS A 196 5.31 -4.40 6.66
N GLN A 197 5.87 -5.49 6.13
CA GLN A 197 5.14 -6.73 5.86
C GLN A 197 4.54 -7.32 7.16
N VAL A 198 5.29 -7.29 8.27
CA VAL A 198 4.80 -7.79 9.57
C VAL A 198 3.53 -7.07 10.01
N ILE A 199 3.53 -5.74 9.97
CA ILE A 199 2.35 -4.95 10.33
C ILE A 199 1.23 -5.16 9.31
N GLU A 200 1.54 -5.15 8.02
CA GLU A 200 0.56 -5.38 6.94
C GLU A 200 -0.22 -6.69 7.16
N GLU A 201 0.47 -7.81 7.37
CA GLU A 201 -0.16 -9.12 7.57
C GLU A 201 -1.02 -9.16 8.84
N PHE A 202 -0.58 -8.52 9.92
CA PHE A 202 -1.33 -8.51 11.17
C PHE A 202 -2.59 -7.65 11.07
N MET A 203 -2.51 -6.52 10.37
CA MET A 203 -3.68 -5.67 10.10
C MET A 203 -4.67 -6.37 9.17
N ILE A 204 -4.18 -7.03 8.11
CA ILE A 204 -5.04 -7.82 7.20
C ILE A 204 -5.75 -8.92 7.99
N ALA A 205 -5.02 -9.66 8.83
CA ALA A 205 -5.59 -10.72 9.65
C ALA A 205 -6.70 -10.22 10.61
N ALA A 206 -6.48 -9.07 11.27
CA ALA A 206 -7.49 -8.45 12.12
C ALA A 206 -8.71 -7.99 11.32
N ASN A 207 -8.49 -7.38 10.16
CA ASN A 207 -9.54 -6.92 9.25
C ASN A 207 -10.41 -8.09 8.74
N GLU A 208 -9.80 -9.21 8.33
CA GLU A 208 -10.51 -10.42 7.90
C GLU A 208 -11.36 -11.01 9.03
N ALA A 209 -10.79 -11.13 10.23
CA ALA A 209 -11.50 -11.67 11.39
C ALA A 209 -12.71 -10.80 11.78
N VAL A 210 -12.56 -9.46 11.77
CA VAL A 210 -13.66 -8.54 12.08
C VAL A 210 -14.75 -8.60 11.00
N ALA A 211 -14.38 -8.67 9.72
CA ALA A 211 -15.35 -8.81 8.64
C ALA A 211 -16.15 -10.11 8.78
N LEU A 212 -15.49 -11.22 9.12
CA LEU A 212 -16.13 -12.52 9.33
C LEU A 212 -17.09 -12.52 10.52
N GLU A 213 -16.71 -11.90 11.65
CA GLU A 213 -17.56 -11.82 12.85
C GLU A 213 -18.81 -10.96 12.63
N LEU A 214 -18.65 -9.83 11.94
CA LEU A 214 -19.76 -8.90 11.70
C LEU A 214 -20.78 -9.49 10.72
N GLY A 215 -20.33 -10.18 9.66
CA GLY A 215 -21.21 -10.65 8.61
C GLY A 215 -21.98 -9.49 7.94
N GLU A 216 -23.13 -9.80 7.34
CA GLU A 216 -24.03 -8.79 6.77
C GLU A 216 -25.23 -8.52 7.71
N PRO A 217 -25.70 -7.25 7.84
CA PRO A 217 -25.22 -6.04 7.18
C PRO A 217 -24.00 -5.39 7.88
N SER A 218 -23.03 -4.91 7.10
CA SER A 218 -21.83 -4.21 7.57
C SER A 218 -21.22 -3.35 6.46
N LEU A 219 -20.15 -2.62 6.76
CA LEU A 219 -19.35 -1.90 5.76
C LEU A 219 -18.15 -2.75 5.36
N PHE A 220 -18.03 -3.06 4.08
CA PHE A 220 -16.93 -3.87 3.53
C PHE A 220 -15.96 -3.03 2.71
N ARG A 221 -14.72 -3.50 2.61
CA ARG A 221 -13.73 -3.01 1.65
C ARG A 221 -13.67 -4.00 0.50
N VAL A 222 -14.34 -3.69 -0.60
CA VAL A 222 -14.49 -4.58 -1.76
C VAL A 222 -13.50 -4.21 -2.85
N HIS A 223 -13.00 -5.23 -3.55
CA HIS A 223 -12.17 -5.06 -4.73
C HIS A 223 -12.65 -6.04 -5.79
N ASP A 224 -13.35 -5.51 -6.79
CA ASP A 224 -13.93 -6.30 -7.88
C ASP A 224 -12.82 -6.89 -8.79
N PRO A 225 -13.09 -8.00 -9.50
CA PRO A 225 -12.17 -8.55 -10.49
C PRO A 225 -11.76 -7.55 -11.59
N PRO A 226 -10.60 -7.74 -12.24
CA PRO A 226 -10.08 -6.84 -13.25
C PRO A 226 -11.04 -6.62 -14.41
N ASP A 227 -10.94 -5.46 -15.06
CA ASP A 227 -11.72 -5.18 -16.26
C ASP A 227 -11.23 -6.07 -17.44
N PRO A 228 -12.12 -6.82 -18.13
CA PRO A 228 -11.72 -7.72 -19.21
C PRO A 228 -10.97 -7.05 -20.36
N ALA A 229 -11.34 -5.81 -20.73
CA ALA A 229 -10.69 -5.08 -21.81
C ALA A 229 -9.29 -4.62 -21.39
N LYS A 230 -9.15 -4.11 -20.16
CA LYS A 230 -7.83 -3.77 -19.60
C LYS A 230 -6.92 -4.99 -19.46
N MET A 231 -7.47 -6.15 -19.09
CA MET A 231 -6.70 -7.39 -19.00
C MET A 231 -6.24 -7.91 -20.36
N GLU A 232 -7.03 -7.76 -21.43
CA GLU A 232 -6.57 -8.14 -22.76
C GLU A 232 -5.46 -7.20 -23.26
N ALA A 233 -5.55 -5.90 -22.98
CA ALA A 233 -4.46 -4.95 -23.25
C ALA A 233 -3.19 -5.32 -22.46
N PHE A 234 -3.32 -5.65 -21.17
CA PHE A 234 -2.21 -6.14 -20.35
C PHE A 234 -1.60 -7.44 -20.92
N ARG A 235 -2.44 -8.39 -21.37
CA ARG A 235 -1.96 -9.63 -22.01
C ARG A 235 -1.18 -9.34 -23.29
N ALA A 236 -1.64 -8.40 -24.12
CA ALA A 236 -0.92 -8.00 -25.33
C ALA A 236 0.45 -7.40 -24.99
N PHE A 237 0.51 -6.57 -23.95
CA PHE A 237 1.76 -6.04 -23.41
C PHE A 237 2.70 -7.15 -22.88
N CYS A 238 2.21 -8.12 -22.11
CA CYS A 238 3.04 -9.24 -21.65
C CYS A 238 3.62 -10.04 -22.83
N ARG A 239 2.83 -10.27 -23.88
CA ARG A 239 3.27 -10.96 -25.10
C ARG A 239 4.40 -10.22 -25.82
N SER A 240 4.39 -8.88 -25.85
CA SER A 240 5.47 -8.11 -26.49
C SER A 240 6.79 -8.21 -25.73
N LEU A 241 6.74 -8.53 -24.43
CA LEU A 241 7.90 -8.81 -23.57
C LEU A 241 8.33 -10.29 -23.57
N GLY A 242 7.64 -11.14 -24.34
CA GLY A 242 7.94 -12.57 -24.39
C GLY A 242 7.22 -13.42 -23.34
N PHE A 243 6.36 -12.83 -22.50
CA PHE A 243 5.58 -13.58 -21.52
C PHE A 243 4.20 -13.97 -22.05
N ASN A 244 3.71 -15.15 -21.67
CA ASN A 244 2.38 -15.63 -22.05
C ASN A 244 1.45 -15.69 -20.85
N LEU A 245 0.58 -14.68 -20.70
CA LEU A 245 -0.46 -14.68 -19.66
C LEU A 245 -1.70 -15.46 -20.12
N PRO A 246 -2.06 -16.60 -19.49
CA PRO A 246 -3.23 -17.39 -19.90
C PRO A 246 -4.54 -16.61 -19.80
N LYS A 247 -5.56 -17.00 -20.59
CA LYS A 247 -6.90 -16.38 -20.57
C LYS A 247 -7.60 -16.51 -19.22
N GLN A 248 -7.31 -17.60 -18.52
CA GLN A 248 -7.84 -17.98 -17.23
C GLN A 248 -7.47 -16.96 -16.14
N ALA A 249 -6.35 -16.24 -16.27
CA ALA A 249 -5.91 -15.22 -15.32
C ALA A 249 -6.93 -14.10 -15.08
N ASN A 250 -7.88 -13.89 -16.01
CA ASN A 250 -8.95 -12.91 -15.84
C ASN A 250 -9.94 -13.28 -14.72
N ARG A 251 -10.04 -14.56 -14.38
CA ARG A 251 -11.01 -15.10 -13.41
C ARG A 251 -10.35 -15.90 -12.30
N ASP A 252 -9.19 -16.46 -12.56
CA ASP A 252 -8.46 -17.34 -11.66
C ASP A 252 -7.23 -16.60 -11.08
N PRO A 253 -7.27 -16.22 -9.78
CA PRO A 253 -6.15 -15.57 -9.10
C PRO A 253 -4.88 -16.43 -9.03
N TRP A 254 -5.00 -17.76 -9.00
CA TRP A 254 -3.84 -18.67 -8.96
C TRP A 254 -3.04 -18.60 -10.24
N VAL A 255 -3.72 -18.53 -11.39
CA VAL A 255 -3.06 -18.38 -12.70
C VAL A 255 -2.31 -17.05 -12.80
N LEU A 256 -2.90 -15.96 -12.31
CA LEU A 256 -2.24 -14.64 -12.30
C LEU A 256 -1.05 -14.62 -11.32
N ARG A 257 -1.17 -15.30 -10.18
CA ARG A 257 -0.08 -15.46 -9.22
C ARG A 257 1.11 -16.23 -9.82
N ASP A 258 0.86 -17.39 -10.43
CA ASP A 258 1.94 -18.22 -11.02
C ASP A 258 2.67 -17.45 -12.13
N PHE A 259 1.93 -16.69 -12.93
CA PHE A 259 2.52 -15.76 -13.90
C PHE A 259 3.39 -14.68 -13.23
N LEU A 260 2.94 -14.10 -12.12
CA LEU A 260 3.73 -13.10 -11.39
C LEU A 260 5.01 -13.71 -10.78
N GLU A 261 5.01 -14.98 -10.41
CA GLU A 261 6.23 -15.65 -9.93
C GLU A 261 7.27 -15.83 -11.04
N GLU A 262 6.84 -16.22 -12.23
CA GLU A 262 7.71 -16.28 -13.41
C GLU A 262 8.31 -14.89 -13.69
N VAL A 263 7.45 -13.87 -13.72
CA VAL A 263 7.84 -12.48 -13.96
C VAL A 263 8.82 -11.96 -12.90
N ASN A 264 8.63 -12.32 -11.62
CA ASN A 264 9.47 -11.90 -10.50
C ASN A 264 10.92 -12.41 -10.59
N GLN A 265 11.19 -13.41 -11.42
CA GLN A 265 12.54 -13.91 -11.69
C GLN A 265 13.29 -13.07 -12.74
N THR A 266 12.67 -12.00 -13.25
CA THR A 266 13.22 -11.15 -14.31
C THR A 266 13.34 -9.70 -13.85
N GLU A 267 14.23 -8.94 -14.51
CA GLU A 267 14.38 -7.49 -14.28
C GLU A 267 13.14 -6.70 -14.73
N LEU A 268 12.25 -7.30 -15.52
CA LEU A 268 11.01 -6.70 -16.01
C LEU A 268 9.89 -6.69 -14.95
N ALA A 269 10.09 -7.36 -13.80
CA ALA A 269 9.06 -7.51 -12.77
C ALA A 269 8.41 -6.19 -12.31
N PRO A 270 9.17 -5.12 -11.98
CA PRO A 270 8.57 -3.87 -11.53
C PRO A 270 7.63 -3.25 -12.57
N MET A 271 7.99 -3.36 -13.84
CA MET A 271 7.23 -2.80 -14.95
C MET A 271 5.94 -3.59 -15.22
N VAL A 272 6.02 -4.93 -15.23
CA VAL A 272 4.86 -5.80 -15.41
C VAL A 272 3.89 -5.66 -14.24
N GLN A 273 4.38 -5.60 -13.00
CA GLN A 273 3.54 -5.35 -11.82
C GLN A 273 2.85 -3.99 -11.88
N LEU A 274 3.55 -2.94 -12.33
CA LEU A 274 2.95 -1.61 -12.51
C LEU A 274 1.85 -1.61 -13.59
N MET A 275 2.05 -2.31 -14.71
CA MET A 275 1.02 -2.44 -15.73
C MET A 275 -0.17 -3.27 -15.27
N LEU A 276 0.07 -4.34 -14.50
CA LEU A 276 -0.99 -5.12 -13.87
C LEU A 276 -1.81 -4.23 -12.92
N LEU A 277 -1.17 -3.45 -12.05
CA LEU A 277 -1.87 -2.53 -11.15
C LEU A 277 -2.80 -1.58 -11.89
N ARG A 278 -2.40 -1.08 -13.06
CA ARG A 278 -3.23 -0.20 -13.92
C ARG A 278 -4.43 -0.92 -14.55
N SER A 279 -4.36 -2.24 -14.71
CA SER A 279 -5.46 -3.06 -15.24
C SER A 279 -6.47 -3.48 -14.18
N LEU A 280 -6.05 -3.53 -12.90
CA LEU A 280 -6.93 -3.81 -11.76
C LEU A 280 -7.96 -2.68 -11.53
N LYS A 281 -9.05 -3.02 -10.85
CA LYS A 281 -10.04 -2.04 -10.39
C LYS A 281 -9.57 -1.38 -9.10
N GLN A 282 -10.08 -0.20 -8.81
CA GLN A 282 -9.84 0.43 -7.51
C GLN A 282 -10.75 -0.22 -6.45
N ALA A 283 -10.19 -0.52 -5.28
CA ALA A 283 -10.97 -0.95 -4.13
C ALA A 283 -11.83 0.19 -3.59
N ARG A 284 -13.04 -0.12 -3.12
CA ARG A 284 -14.02 0.85 -2.62
C ARG A 284 -14.73 0.32 -1.37
N TYR A 285 -15.40 1.21 -0.65
CA TYR A 285 -16.34 0.80 0.39
C TYR A 285 -17.68 0.39 -0.23
N SER A 286 -18.37 -0.56 0.39
CA SER A 286 -19.67 -1.11 -0.05
C SER A 286 -20.45 -1.65 1.16
N GLY A 287 -21.77 -1.48 1.18
CA GLY A 287 -22.65 -2.12 2.16
C GLY A 287 -22.92 -3.60 1.83
N VAL A 288 -22.65 -4.00 0.59
CA VAL A 288 -22.77 -5.38 0.10
C VAL A 288 -21.40 -6.03 -0.02
N ASN A 289 -21.23 -7.24 0.52
CA ASN A 289 -19.98 -7.97 0.38
C ASN A 289 -19.81 -8.52 -1.05
N ARG A 290 -18.64 -8.29 -1.64
CA ARG A 290 -18.24 -8.83 -2.96
C ARG A 290 -16.85 -9.47 -2.93
N GLY A 291 -16.30 -9.65 -1.73
CA GLY A 291 -14.90 -10.04 -1.54
C GLY A 291 -13.90 -8.98 -1.99
N HIS A 292 -12.63 -9.34 -1.86
CA HIS A 292 -11.49 -8.49 -2.19
C HIS A 292 -10.51 -9.26 -3.09
N TYR A 293 -10.63 -9.06 -4.41
CA TYR A 293 -9.87 -9.78 -5.43
C TYR A 293 -8.36 -9.78 -5.17
N GLY A 294 -7.74 -8.60 -4.98
CA GLY A 294 -6.29 -8.49 -4.78
C GLY A 294 -5.75 -9.17 -3.51
N LEU A 295 -6.59 -9.36 -2.49
CA LEU A 295 -6.21 -10.03 -1.23
C LEU A 295 -6.62 -11.51 -1.24
N ALA A 296 -7.31 -11.95 -2.30
CA ALA A 296 -8.00 -13.23 -2.39
C ALA A 296 -8.81 -13.53 -1.11
N SER A 297 -9.60 -12.56 -0.64
CA SER A 297 -10.35 -12.66 0.62
C SER A 297 -11.85 -12.55 0.37
N GLU A 298 -12.64 -13.44 0.96
CA GLU A 298 -14.10 -13.43 0.84
C GLU A 298 -14.74 -12.39 1.77
N TRP A 299 -14.12 -12.12 2.92
CA TRP A 299 -14.61 -11.21 3.94
C TRP A 299 -13.51 -10.23 4.31
N TYR A 300 -13.65 -8.97 3.90
CA TYR A 300 -12.67 -7.93 4.19
C TYR A 300 -13.32 -6.58 4.49
N THR A 301 -12.85 -5.94 5.57
CA THR A 301 -13.23 -4.59 5.96
C THR A 301 -12.00 -3.84 6.47
N HIS A 302 -12.10 -2.52 6.61
CA HIS A 302 -11.09 -1.74 7.32
C HIS A 302 -11.53 -1.54 8.77
N PHE A 303 -10.72 -2.00 9.71
CA PHE A 303 -10.95 -1.89 11.16
C PHE A 303 -9.76 -1.23 11.90
N THR A 304 -8.56 -1.32 11.34
CA THR A 304 -7.30 -1.08 12.05
C THR A 304 -6.81 0.37 12.07
N SER A 305 -7.57 1.34 11.56
CA SER A 305 -7.14 2.75 11.58
C SER A 305 -8.26 3.78 11.79
N PRO A 306 -9.03 3.69 12.89
CA PRO A 306 -10.16 4.57 13.18
C PRO A 306 -9.77 6.02 13.52
N ILE A 307 -8.50 6.33 13.81
CA ILE A 307 -8.05 7.72 14.01
C ILE A 307 -8.08 8.49 12.69
N ARG A 308 -7.82 7.80 11.58
CA ARG A 308 -7.63 8.41 10.25
C ARG A 308 -8.63 7.98 9.18
N ARG A 309 -9.47 6.97 9.44
CA ARG A 309 -10.52 6.51 8.51
C ARG A 309 -11.86 6.38 9.23
N TYR A 310 -12.88 7.08 8.73
CA TYR A 310 -14.23 6.99 9.28
C TYR A 310 -14.90 5.61 9.08
N PRO A 311 -14.68 4.89 7.96
CA PRO A 311 -15.14 3.50 7.81
C PRO A 311 -14.76 2.60 9.00
N ASP A 312 -13.51 2.67 9.45
CA ASP A 312 -13.02 1.92 10.60
C ASP A 312 -13.75 2.31 11.89
N LEU A 313 -14.05 3.59 12.08
CA LEU A 313 -14.85 4.06 13.22
C LEU A 313 -16.30 3.51 13.18
N MET A 314 -16.91 3.39 12.00
CA MET A 314 -18.21 2.73 11.84
C MET A 314 -18.12 1.25 12.19
N VAL A 315 -17.11 0.55 11.65
CA VAL A 315 -16.88 -0.88 11.92
C VAL A 315 -16.62 -1.13 13.42
N HIS A 316 -15.87 -0.26 14.09
CA HIS A 316 -15.68 -0.30 15.55
C HIS A 316 -17.02 -0.23 16.30
N ARG A 317 -17.91 0.68 15.89
CA ARG A 317 -19.24 0.82 16.52
C ARG A 317 -20.08 -0.44 16.34
N LEU A 318 -20.08 -1.02 15.14
CA LEU A 318 -20.77 -2.27 14.85
C LEU A 318 -20.24 -3.43 15.69
N LEU A 319 -18.92 -3.58 15.78
CA LEU A 319 -18.28 -4.65 16.56
C LEU A 319 -18.57 -4.50 18.06
N ILE A 320 -18.44 -3.28 18.60
CA ILE A 320 -18.73 -3.00 20.01
C ILE A 320 -20.22 -3.25 20.33
N ALA A 321 -21.13 -2.89 19.42
CA ALA A 321 -22.55 -3.16 19.53
C ALA A 321 -22.86 -4.67 19.57
N ARG A 322 -22.18 -5.46 18.72
CA ARG A 322 -22.28 -6.92 18.67
C ARG A 322 -21.82 -7.57 19.98
N LEU A 323 -20.71 -7.09 20.53
CA LEU A 323 -20.13 -7.60 21.78
C LEU A 323 -21.03 -7.42 23.00
N LYS A 324 -21.90 -6.41 23.03
CA LYS A 324 -22.74 -6.11 24.21
C LYS A 324 -23.90 -7.09 24.44
N LYS A 325 -24.27 -7.93 23.45
CA LYS A 325 -25.31 -8.99 23.45
C LYS A 325 -26.73 -8.66 23.98
N ARG A 326 -26.94 -7.66 24.84
CA ARG A 326 -28.23 -7.19 25.39
C ARG A 326 -28.43 -5.72 25.00
N GLY A 327 -29.55 -5.40 24.37
CA GLY A 327 -29.84 -4.04 23.90
C GLY A 327 -28.95 -3.58 22.74
N SER A 328 -28.44 -4.52 21.93
CA SER A 328 -27.73 -4.19 20.71
C SER A 328 -28.62 -3.28 19.84
N PRO A 329 -28.08 -2.18 19.28
CA PRO A 329 -28.78 -1.38 18.30
C PRO A 329 -29.36 -2.28 17.21
N ALA A 330 -30.46 -1.84 16.58
CA ALA A 330 -30.92 -2.47 15.36
C ALA A 330 -29.75 -2.59 14.36
N PRO A 331 -29.71 -3.65 13.54
CA PRO A 331 -28.76 -3.72 12.44
C PRO A 331 -28.81 -2.42 11.64
N PRO A 332 -27.65 -1.89 11.20
CA PRO A 332 -27.62 -0.70 10.38
C PRO A 332 -28.49 -0.90 9.12
N ASP A 333 -29.17 0.15 8.71
CA ASP A 333 -29.96 0.14 7.48
C ASP A 333 -29.03 -0.09 6.27
N PRO A 334 -29.28 -1.12 5.43
CA PRO A 334 -28.51 -1.34 4.22
C PRO A 334 -28.44 -0.13 3.27
N GLU A 335 -29.51 0.68 3.19
CA GLU A 335 -29.53 1.88 2.33
C GLU A 335 -28.60 2.97 2.90
N GLU A 336 -28.65 3.21 4.21
CA GLU A 336 -27.74 4.15 4.88
C GLU A 336 -26.27 3.69 4.76
N LEU A 337 -26.02 2.38 4.85
CA LEU A 337 -24.67 1.82 4.67
C LEU A 337 -24.13 2.05 3.26
N GLU A 338 -24.95 1.82 2.22
CA GLU A 338 -24.51 2.02 0.84
C GLU A 338 -24.31 3.52 0.53
N GLU A 339 -25.16 4.39 1.08
CA GLU A 339 -24.97 5.83 0.97
C GLU A 339 -23.66 6.28 1.64
N ALA A 340 -23.41 5.81 2.87
CA ALA A 340 -22.17 6.09 3.58
C ALA A 340 -20.96 5.52 2.82
N ALA A 341 -21.05 4.30 2.30
CA ALA A 341 -20.01 3.67 1.50
C ALA A 341 -19.63 4.50 0.27
N ARG A 342 -20.62 5.03 -0.45
CA ARG A 342 -20.41 5.91 -1.61
C ARG A 342 -19.68 7.18 -1.21
N HIS A 343 -20.18 7.92 -0.23
CA HIS A 343 -19.56 9.17 0.24
C HIS A 343 -18.13 8.94 0.74
N LEU A 344 -17.89 7.90 1.54
CA LEU A 344 -16.56 7.61 2.09
C LEU A 344 -15.57 7.18 1.01
N SER A 345 -16.02 6.45 -0.01
CA SER A 345 -15.21 6.12 -1.20
C SER A 345 -14.89 7.34 -2.06
N GLU A 346 -15.77 8.34 -2.13
CA GLU A 346 -15.49 9.62 -2.79
C GLU A 346 -14.46 10.45 -2.01
N ARG A 347 -14.56 10.47 -0.67
CA ARG A 347 -13.61 11.17 0.20
C ARG A 347 -12.20 10.58 0.12
N GLU A 348 -12.10 9.26 0.11
CA GLU A 348 -10.82 8.55 -0.10
C GLU A 348 -10.20 8.92 -1.45
N ARG A 349 -10.97 8.84 -2.55
CA ARG A 349 -10.48 9.21 -3.90
C ARG A 349 -9.98 10.64 -3.95
N ARG A 350 -10.73 11.59 -3.37
CA ARG A 350 -10.33 12.99 -3.29
C ARG A 350 -9.03 13.19 -2.50
N ALA A 351 -8.84 12.44 -1.41
CA ALA A 351 -7.61 12.49 -0.63
C ALA A 351 -6.41 12.00 -1.45
N ILE A 352 -6.54 10.82 -2.11
CA ILE A 352 -5.51 10.23 -2.97
C ILE A 352 -5.14 11.18 -4.12
N GLU A 353 -6.13 11.80 -4.77
CA GLU A 353 -5.89 12.77 -5.84
C GLU A 353 -5.11 13.99 -5.35
N ALA A 354 -5.46 14.53 -4.18
CA ALA A 354 -4.76 15.66 -3.58
C ALA A 354 -3.31 15.31 -3.20
N GLU A 355 -3.08 14.14 -2.60
CA GLU A 355 -1.74 13.66 -2.25
C GLU A 355 -0.87 13.47 -3.50
N ARG A 356 -1.42 12.84 -4.54
CA ARG A 356 -0.73 12.65 -5.82
C ARG A 356 -0.41 13.98 -6.51
N GLU A 357 -1.34 14.94 -6.49
CA GLU A 357 -1.10 16.27 -7.04
C GLU A 357 0.01 16.99 -6.27
N MET A 358 0.03 16.89 -4.94
CA MET A 358 1.09 17.47 -4.12
C MET A 358 2.44 16.83 -4.40
N LEU A 359 2.51 15.50 -4.50
CA LEU A 359 3.74 14.78 -4.84
C LEU A 359 4.28 15.23 -6.20
N ALA A 360 3.43 15.32 -7.23
CA ALA A 360 3.82 15.81 -8.55
C ALA A 360 4.36 17.26 -8.48
N ARG A 361 3.75 18.13 -7.66
CA ARG A 361 4.25 19.50 -7.44
C ARG A 361 5.63 19.50 -6.77
N MET A 362 5.87 18.60 -5.81
CA MET A 362 7.18 18.48 -5.14
C MET A 362 8.25 17.93 -6.08
N GLN A 363 7.92 16.94 -6.92
CA GLN A 363 8.78 16.42 -7.99
C GLN A 363 9.24 17.53 -8.95
N VAL A 364 8.30 18.30 -9.47
CA VAL A 364 8.59 19.43 -10.36
C VAL A 364 9.48 20.47 -9.69
N ARG A 365 9.21 20.82 -8.42
CA ARG A 365 10.04 21.78 -7.67
C ARG A 365 11.45 21.27 -7.42
N CYS A 366 11.60 20.00 -7.08
CA CYS A 366 12.89 19.38 -6.85
C CYS A 366 13.74 19.41 -8.13
N LEU A 367 13.13 19.13 -9.29
CA LEU A 367 13.80 19.14 -10.59
C LEU A 367 14.05 20.56 -11.14
N ALA A 368 13.31 21.57 -10.69
CA ALA A 368 13.52 22.96 -11.13
C ALA A 368 14.92 23.49 -10.80
N HIS A 369 15.56 22.97 -9.74
CA HIS A 369 16.93 23.32 -9.37
C HIS A 369 18.00 22.52 -10.12
N ARG A 370 17.60 21.51 -10.89
CA ARG A 370 18.47 20.55 -11.59
C ARG A 370 18.33 20.64 -13.11
N VAL A 371 17.91 21.81 -13.61
CA VAL A 371 17.84 22.06 -15.06
C VAL A 371 19.24 21.96 -15.65
N ASN A 372 19.34 21.29 -16.80
CA ASN A 372 20.57 20.90 -17.48
C ASN A 372 21.37 19.74 -16.88
N GLU A 373 20.93 19.14 -15.77
CA GLU A 373 21.53 17.90 -15.28
C GLU A 373 21.04 16.70 -16.10
N GLU A 374 21.90 15.68 -16.19
CA GLU A 374 21.63 14.41 -16.85
C GLU A 374 21.29 13.33 -15.82
N PHE A 375 20.36 12.45 -16.20
CA PHE A 375 19.84 11.39 -15.36
C PHE A 375 19.72 10.10 -16.16
N HIS A 376 19.95 8.98 -15.49
CA HIS A 376 19.51 7.67 -15.94
C HIS A 376 18.01 7.54 -15.69
N GLY A 377 17.32 6.82 -16.57
CA GLY A 377 15.88 6.64 -16.42
C GLY A 377 15.31 5.52 -17.26
N LEU A 378 14.15 5.07 -16.84
CA LEU A 378 13.39 4.02 -17.51
C LEU A 378 12.13 4.60 -18.13
N ILE A 379 11.81 4.19 -19.36
CA ILE A 379 10.54 4.58 -19.98
C ILE A 379 9.37 3.92 -19.23
N THR A 380 8.51 4.72 -18.57
CA THR A 380 7.37 4.26 -17.75
C THR A 380 6.00 4.48 -18.39
N GLY A 381 5.98 5.13 -19.55
CA GLY A 381 4.80 5.26 -20.40
C GLY A 381 5.16 5.74 -21.79
N VAL A 382 4.43 5.27 -22.79
CA VAL A 382 4.58 5.72 -24.17
C VAL A 382 3.24 6.24 -24.67
N THR A 383 3.24 7.38 -25.32
CA THR A 383 2.05 8.01 -25.88
C THR A 383 2.29 8.41 -27.33
N PRO A 384 1.24 8.78 -28.10
CA PRO A 384 1.43 9.28 -29.46
C PRO A 384 2.29 10.55 -29.58
N PHE A 385 2.44 11.32 -28.49
CA PHE A 385 3.14 12.60 -28.49
C PHE A 385 4.50 12.57 -27.78
N GLY A 386 4.94 11.41 -27.29
CA GLY A 386 6.22 11.27 -26.58
C GLY A 386 6.26 10.06 -25.66
N PHE A 387 7.21 10.04 -24.75
CA PHE A 387 7.31 9.00 -23.74
C PHE A 387 7.73 9.58 -22.38
N PHE A 388 7.15 9.03 -21.32
CA PHE A 388 7.47 9.36 -19.95
C PHE A 388 8.66 8.54 -19.48
N VAL A 389 9.58 9.20 -18.79
CA VAL A 389 10.79 8.61 -18.22
C VAL A 389 10.75 8.85 -16.73
N SER A 390 10.87 7.78 -15.94
CA SER A 390 11.11 7.87 -14.51
C SER A 390 12.61 7.91 -14.27
N LEU A 391 13.09 8.93 -13.57
CA LEU A 391 14.50 9.14 -13.31
C LEU A 391 14.95 8.24 -12.14
N GLU A 392 16.13 7.63 -12.25
CA GLU A 392 16.60 6.65 -11.27
C GLU A 392 17.18 7.32 -10.02
N GLU A 393 17.95 8.39 -10.23
CA GLU A 393 18.63 9.12 -9.15
C GLU A 393 17.67 9.99 -8.33
N ILE A 394 16.51 10.32 -8.90
CA ILE A 394 15.46 11.07 -8.25
C ILE A 394 14.13 10.47 -8.69
N PHE A 395 13.35 9.93 -7.75
CA PHE A 395 12.13 9.17 -8.07
C PHE A 395 10.99 10.11 -8.55
N ALA A 396 11.15 10.64 -9.76
CA ALA A 396 10.37 11.68 -10.40
C ALA A 396 10.24 11.39 -11.90
N ASP A 397 9.12 11.80 -12.48
CA ASP A 397 8.82 11.54 -13.89
C ASP A 397 8.97 12.80 -14.74
N GLY A 398 9.47 12.64 -15.95
CA GLY A 398 9.48 13.69 -16.99
C GLY A 398 9.06 13.16 -18.36
N LEU A 399 8.79 14.06 -19.29
CA LEU A 399 8.32 13.74 -20.63
C LEU A 399 9.37 14.10 -21.67
N VAL A 400 9.80 13.12 -22.47
CA VAL A 400 10.47 13.38 -23.74
C VAL A 400 9.40 13.52 -24.82
N ARG A 401 9.27 14.71 -25.40
CA ARG A 401 8.27 14.97 -26.43
C ARG A 401 8.77 14.49 -27.79
N LEU A 402 7.87 13.99 -28.61
CA LEU A 402 8.20 13.50 -29.94
C LEU A 402 8.81 14.58 -30.84
N VAL A 403 8.33 15.82 -30.69
CA VAL A 403 8.82 16.99 -31.45
C VAL A 403 10.27 17.36 -31.10
N ASP A 404 10.78 16.91 -29.96
CA ASP A 404 12.15 17.16 -29.51
C ASP A 404 13.11 16.04 -29.93
N LEU A 405 12.65 15.05 -30.70
CA LEU A 405 13.46 13.99 -31.28
C LEU A 405 13.79 14.35 -32.75
N PRO A 406 14.96 14.93 -33.03
CA PRO A 406 15.28 15.41 -34.37
C PRO A 406 15.70 14.30 -35.35
N ASP A 407 15.85 13.06 -34.87
CA ASP A 407 16.53 11.99 -35.61
C ASP A 407 15.62 11.20 -36.56
N ASP A 408 14.32 11.08 -36.28
CA ASP A 408 13.41 10.28 -37.11
C ASP A 408 11.95 10.75 -37.01
N TYR A 409 11.11 10.27 -37.92
CA TYR A 409 9.66 10.30 -37.77
C TYR A 409 9.21 9.03 -37.05
N TYR A 410 8.65 9.18 -35.86
CA TYR A 410 8.19 8.06 -35.04
C TYR A 410 6.68 7.85 -35.18
N LYS A 411 6.27 6.59 -35.35
CA LYS A 411 4.86 6.18 -35.32
C LYS A 411 4.58 5.44 -34.02
N TYR A 412 3.48 5.79 -33.37
CA TYR A 412 2.98 5.06 -32.21
C TYR A 412 2.32 3.74 -32.64
N ASP A 413 2.78 2.64 -32.03
CA ASP A 413 2.24 1.30 -32.15
C ASP A 413 1.54 0.99 -30.82
N GLU A 414 0.22 1.15 -30.82
CA GLU A 414 -0.64 1.01 -29.64
C GLU A 414 -0.62 -0.42 -29.08
N SER A 415 -0.48 -1.43 -29.95
CA SER A 415 -0.50 -2.84 -29.58
C SER A 415 0.70 -3.25 -28.74
N CYS A 416 1.87 -2.67 -29.04
CA CYS A 416 3.12 -2.92 -28.34
C CYS A 416 3.52 -1.79 -27.39
N GLN A 417 2.69 -0.75 -27.25
CA GLN A 417 2.98 0.48 -26.48
C GLN A 417 4.39 1.03 -26.74
N ARG A 418 4.72 1.24 -28.02
CA ARG A 418 6.04 1.70 -28.45
C ARG A 418 5.97 2.77 -29.53
N LEU A 419 7.01 3.59 -29.62
CA LEU A 419 7.26 4.51 -30.73
C LEU A 419 8.33 3.89 -31.64
N LEU A 420 8.04 3.75 -32.93
CA LEU A 420 8.97 3.17 -33.91
C LEU A 420 9.34 4.21 -34.98
N GLY A 421 10.62 4.50 -35.09
CA GLY A 421 11.21 5.35 -36.11
C GLY A 421 11.09 4.73 -37.50
N ARG A 422 10.70 5.53 -38.50
CA ARG A 422 10.50 5.04 -39.88
C ARG A 422 11.80 4.85 -40.62
N ARG A 423 12.78 5.75 -40.44
CA ARG A 423 14.05 5.76 -41.18
C ARG A 423 15.12 4.92 -40.50
N HIS A 424 15.36 5.18 -39.22
CA HIS A 424 16.43 4.56 -38.43
C HIS A 424 15.96 3.29 -37.71
N ARG A 425 14.66 2.96 -37.76
CA ARG A 425 14.04 1.80 -37.10
C ARG A 425 14.26 1.77 -35.58
N ARG A 426 14.66 2.90 -34.99
CA ARG A 426 14.83 3.05 -33.54
C ARG A 426 13.48 2.89 -32.86
N SER A 427 13.39 2.04 -31.85
CA SER A 427 12.19 1.88 -31.04
C SER A 427 12.38 2.56 -29.69
N PHE A 428 11.31 3.09 -29.11
CA PHE A 428 11.20 3.46 -27.70
C PHE A 428 9.99 2.76 -27.14
N GLN A 429 10.20 1.87 -26.18
CA GLN A 429 9.17 1.06 -25.56
C GLN A 429 9.28 1.15 -24.05
N LEU A 430 8.20 0.77 -23.37
CA LEU A 430 8.18 0.66 -21.92
C LEU A 430 9.38 -0.17 -21.44
N GLY A 431 10.11 0.33 -20.44
CA GLY A 431 11.26 -0.33 -19.86
C GLY A 431 12.61 -0.09 -20.51
N ASP A 432 12.66 0.58 -21.65
CA ASP A 432 13.94 0.95 -22.23
C ASP A 432 14.70 1.87 -21.26
N ALA A 433 15.97 1.55 -21.03
CA ALA A 433 16.91 2.43 -20.36
C ALA A 433 17.33 3.58 -21.28
N VAL A 434 17.25 4.79 -20.76
CA VAL A 434 17.58 6.02 -21.48
C VAL A 434 18.38 6.94 -20.58
N ARG A 435 19.26 7.72 -21.20
CA ARG A 435 19.89 8.86 -20.57
C ARG A 435 19.23 10.12 -21.06
N VAL A 436 18.74 10.93 -20.12
CA VAL A 436 17.94 12.12 -20.40
C VAL A 436 18.51 13.31 -19.66
N LYS A 437 18.27 14.51 -20.20
CA LYS A 437 18.65 15.78 -19.60
C LYS A 437 17.40 16.58 -19.28
N VAL A 438 17.36 17.23 -18.11
CA VAL A 438 16.25 18.13 -17.76
C VAL A 438 16.37 19.40 -18.61
N ALA A 439 15.55 19.51 -19.65
CA ALA A 439 15.59 20.63 -20.59
C ALA A 439 14.82 21.84 -20.07
N GLN A 440 13.63 21.61 -19.51
CA GLN A 440 12.77 22.68 -18.99
C GLN A 440 11.83 22.15 -17.92
N VAL A 441 11.57 22.98 -16.90
CA VAL A 441 10.58 22.70 -15.87
C VAL A 441 9.51 23.79 -15.89
N ASP A 442 8.26 23.41 -16.11
CA ASP A 442 7.10 24.31 -16.02
C ASP A 442 6.36 24.05 -14.71
N ILE A 443 6.61 24.93 -13.73
CA ILE A 443 6.01 24.84 -12.39
C ILE A 443 4.48 25.01 -12.45
N LYS A 444 3.96 25.85 -13.35
CA LYS A 444 2.52 26.13 -13.44
C LYS A 444 1.77 24.94 -14.04
N ARG A 445 2.32 24.36 -15.10
CA ARG A 445 1.76 23.15 -15.75
C ARG A 445 2.11 21.86 -15.02
N ARG A 446 3.06 21.91 -14.09
CA ARG A 446 3.61 20.73 -13.37
C ARG A 446 4.23 19.72 -14.35
N HIS A 447 4.92 20.22 -15.37
CA HIS A 447 5.53 19.40 -16.39
C HIS A 447 7.04 19.55 -16.36
N VAL A 448 7.73 18.43 -16.52
CA VAL A 448 9.18 18.37 -16.74
C VAL A 448 9.41 17.89 -18.16
N ASN A 449 9.99 18.75 -19.00
CA ASN A 449 10.42 18.37 -20.34
C ASN A 449 11.85 17.85 -20.26
N LEU A 450 12.03 16.66 -20.80
CA LEU A 450 13.31 15.98 -20.90
C LEU A 450 13.77 15.99 -22.36
N SER A 451 15.07 16.14 -22.57
CA SER A 451 15.71 15.88 -23.86
C SER A 451 16.46 14.56 -23.81
N LEU A 452 16.28 13.71 -24.81
CA LEU A 452 17.02 12.46 -24.93
C LEU A 452 18.50 12.74 -25.24
N VAL A 453 19.40 12.21 -24.42
CA VAL A 453 20.86 12.28 -24.65
C VAL A 453 21.26 11.04 -25.45
N THR A 454 21.00 9.85 -24.89
CA THR A 454 21.27 8.56 -25.54
C THR A 454 20.20 7.55 -25.14
N LYS A 455 19.94 6.58 -26.03
CA LYS A 455 19.24 5.36 -25.64
C LYS A 455 20.32 4.35 -25.29
N GLU A 456 20.28 3.80 -24.09
CA GLU A 456 21.21 2.76 -23.72
C GLU A 456 20.82 1.49 -24.49
N LYS A 457 21.82 0.77 -25.03
CA LYS A 457 21.54 -0.52 -25.64
C LYS A 457 21.15 -1.45 -24.49
N ASN A 458 19.87 -1.81 -24.39
CA ASN A 458 19.50 -3.04 -23.71
C ASN A 458 20.26 -4.15 -24.47
N GLU A 459 21.33 -4.69 -23.88
CA GLU A 459 21.86 -5.97 -24.34
C GLU A 459 20.67 -6.92 -24.37
N GLY A 460 20.35 -7.38 -25.58
CA GLY A 460 19.04 -7.98 -25.85
C GLY A 460 18.75 -9.09 -24.86
N HIS A 461 17.57 -9.01 -24.24
CA HIS A 461 16.88 -10.16 -23.64
C HIS A 461 16.48 -11.14 -24.76
N ALA A 462 17.48 -11.68 -25.47
CA ALA A 462 17.31 -12.89 -26.25
C ALA A 462 17.13 -14.00 -25.22
N ALA A 463 15.88 -14.40 -25.00
CA ALA A 463 15.59 -15.69 -24.39
C ALA A 463 16.49 -16.73 -25.08
N ARG A 464 17.46 -17.28 -24.34
CA ARG A 464 18.15 -18.48 -24.81
C ARG A 464 17.06 -19.53 -24.98
N PRO A 465 16.86 -20.12 -26.17
CA PRO A 465 15.96 -21.25 -26.27
C PRO A 465 16.45 -22.33 -25.31
N PRO A 466 15.55 -23.07 -24.63
CA PRO A 466 15.97 -24.18 -23.79
C PRO A 466 16.76 -25.15 -24.67
N GLU A 467 17.99 -25.44 -24.26
CA GLU A 467 18.77 -26.53 -24.83
C GLU A 467 17.95 -27.81 -24.64
N THR A 468 17.52 -28.39 -25.76
CA THR A 468 16.95 -29.74 -25.79
C THR A 468 18.06 -30.71 -25.40
N GLY A 469 17.97 -31.25 -24.18
CA GLY A 469 18.70 -32.41 -23.68
C GLY A 469 17.74 -33.52 -23.31
#